data_AF-A0A2E9RQ82-F1
#
_entry.id   AF-A0A2E9RQ82-F1
#
_cell.length_a   1.000
_cell.length_b   1.000
_cell.length_c   1.000
_cell.angle_alpha   90.00
_cell.angle_beta   90.00
_cell.angle_gamma   90.00
#
_symmetry.space_group_name_H-M   'P 1'
#
loop_
_entity.id
_entity.type
_entity.pdbx_description
1 polymer ?
#
loop_
_entity_poly.entity_id
_entity_poly.type
_entity_poly.pdbx_seq_one_letter_code
_entity_poly.pdbx_strand_id
1 'polypeptide(L)'
;MNNTQNRLQPYEELAVRIDETNPNHHIWNNNGTWWVHYTIYPTPVTAERRRRSLQTNDPTTARVRRDALFLELSLEEESKAA
;
A
#
# COMPACT_ATOMS: atom_id res chain seq x y z
N MET A 1 -8.12 32.43 -23.63
CA MET A 1 -7.76 31.03 -23.89
C MET A 1 -7.09 30.50 -22.64
N ASN A 2 -7.78 29.68 -21.86
CA ASN A 2 -7.24 29.17 -20.60
C ASN A 2 -6.32 27.99 -20.95
N ASN A 3 -5.01 28.21 -20.84
CA ASN A 3 -4.01 27.21 -21.14
C ASN A 3 -4.06 26.13 -20.05
N THR A 4 -4.73 25.02 -20.35
CA THR A 4 -4.86 23.83 -19.50
C THR A 4 -3.50 23.17 -19.38
N GLN A 5 -2.66 23.67 -18.48
CA GLN A 5 -1.49 22.93 -18.02
C GLN A 5 -2.00 21.82 -17.10
N ASN A 6 -2.42 20.71 -17.72
CA ASN A 6 -2.63 19.44 -17.07
C ASN A 6 -1.25 18.94 -16.61
N ARG A 7 -0.83 19.44 -15.44
CA ARG A 7 0.36 18.94 -14.75
C ARG A 7 0.03 17.49 -14.41
N LEU A 8 0.66 16.55 -15.11
CA LEU A 8 0.65 15.14 -14.73
C LEU A 8 1.27 15.04 -13.33
N GLN A 9 0.43 15.16 -12.31
CA GLN A 9 0.85 14.96 -10.93
C GLN A 9 1.26 13.48 -10.80
N PRO A 10 2.33 13.17 -10.07
CA PRO A 10 2.68 11.80 -9.75
C PRO A 10 1.73 11.35 -8.63
N TYR A 11 0.48 11.07 -8.96
CA TYR A 11 -0.43 10.45 -8.00
C TYR A 11 -0.16 8.93 -8.10
N GLU A 12 0.81 8.42 -7.36
CA GLU A 12 0.71 7.05 -6.86
C GLU A 12 -0.04 7.21 -5.54
N GLU A 13 -1.28 6.73 -5.44
CA GLU A 13 -2.09 6.83 -4.22
C GLU A 13 -2.36 5.44 -3.63
N LEU A 14 -2.05 5.26 -2.35
CA LEU A 14 -2.19 4.04 -1.58
C LEU A 14 -3.58 3.97 -0.98
N ALA A 15 -4.40 3.08 -1.53
CA ALA A 15 -5.77 2.88 -1.06
C ALA A 15 -5.84 1.77 -0.01
N VAL A 16 -5.35 2.08 1.20
CA VAL A 16 -5.45 1.20 2.38
C VAL A 16 -6.39 1.79 3.43
N ARG A 17 -7.23 0.93 4.00
CA ARG A 17 -8.09 1.26 5.15
C ARG A 17 -7.65 0.44 6.34
N ILE A 18 -7.22 1.08 7.41
CA ILE A 18 -6.79 0.42 8.64
C ILE A 18 -8.04 0.05 9.44
N ASP A 19 -8.14 -1.23 9.81
CA ASP A 19 -9.20 -1.75 10.67
C ASP A 19 -8.57 -2.16 12.00
N GLU A 20 -8.77 -1.32 13.03
CA GLU A 20 -8.24 -1.55 14.38
C GLU A 20 -8.87 -2.78 15.06
N THR A 21 -10.09 -3.18 14.63
CA THR A 21 -10.78 -4.35 15.19
C THR A 21 -10.26 -5.67 14.63
N ASN A 22 -9.59 -5.62 13.47
CA ASN A 22 -8.93 -6.75 12.84
C ASN A 22 -7.41 -6.50 12.79
N PRO A 23 -6.65 -6.99 13.78
CA PRO A 23 -5.19 -6.84 13.79
C PRO A 23 -4.48 -7.41 12.56
N ASN A 24 -5.13 -8.32 11.83
CA ASN A 24 -4.60 -8.97 10.63
C ASN A 24 -5.17 -8.35 9.34
N HIS A 25 -5.73 -7.14 9.39
CA HIS A 25 -6.17 -6.44 8.18
C HIS A 25 -5.04 -6.41 7.12
N HIS A 26 -5.42 -6.57 5.86
CA HIS A 26 -4.55 -6.63 4.68
C HIS A 26 -3.53 -7.77 4.63
N ILE A 27 -3.49 -8.67 5.62
CA ILE A 27 -2.59 -9.82 5.63
C ILE A 27 -3.35 -11.14 5.71
N TRP A 28 -2.78 -12.18 5.11
CA TRP A 28 -3.30 -13.54 5.21
C TRP A 28 -2.16 -14.55 5.32
N ASN A 29 -2.42 -15.66 6.02
CA ASN A 29 -1.50 -16.78 6.07
C ASN A 29 -1.75 -17.70 4.87
N ASN A 30 -0.69 -18.02 4.13
CA ASN A 30 -0.69 -18.98 3.05
C ASN A 30 0.35 -20.06 3.35
N ASN A 31 -0.11 -21.21 3.85
CA ASN A 31 0.72 -22.37 4.22
C ASN A 31 1.96 -22.01 5.04
N GLY A 32 1.78 -21.18 6.08
CA GLY A 32 2.86 -20.79 6.98
C GLY A 32 3.68 -19.59 6.52
N THR A 33 3.39 -18.98 5.36
CA THR A 33 3.95 -17.68 4.99
C THR A 33 2.86 -16.63 5.04
N TRP A 34 3.08 -15.53 5.76
CA TRP A 34 2.19 -14.39 5.73
C TRP A 34 2.43 -13.54 4.48
N TRP A 35 1.34 -13.06 3.88
CA TRP A 35 1.35 -12.19 2.71
C TRP A 35 0.54 -10.94 3.00
N VAL A 36 0.90 -9.84 2.33
CA VAL A 36 0.16 -8.57 2.36
C VAL A 36 -0.45 -8.29 0.99
N HIS A 37 -1.66 -7.72 0.98
CA HIS A 37 -2.38 -7.31 -0.21
C HIS A 37 -2.90 -5.90 -0.03
N TYR A 38 -2.67 -5.06 -1.03
CA TYR A 38 -3.13 -3.68 -1.04
C TYR A 38 -3.35 -3.22 -2.49
N THR A 39 -4.03 -2.10 -2.65
CA THR A 39 -4.26 -1.46 -3.94
C THR A 39 -3.56 -0.11 -3.96
N ILE A 40 -2.93 0.20 -5.08
CA ILE A 40 -2.46 1.54 -5.39
C ILE A 40 -3.17 2.07 -6.65
N TYR A 41 -3.20 3.38 -6.80
CA TYR A 41 -3.67 4.07 -7.99
C TYR A 41 -2.50 4.82 -8.63
N PRO A 42 -1.74 4.19 -9.55
CA PRO A 42 -0.67 4.86 -10.29
C PRO A 42 -1.21 5.79 -11.40
N THR A 43 -2.46 5.56 -11.85
CA THR A 43 -3.26 6.54 -12.63
C THR A 43 -4.59 6.86 -11.92
N PRO A 44 -5.29 8.00 -12.14
CA PRO A 44 -6.55 8.26 -11.44
C PRO A 44 -7.64 7.28 -11.91
N VAL A 45 -7.36 6.56 -13.01
CA VAL A 45 -8.25 5.60 -13.65
C VAL A 45 -7.68 4.18 -13.66
N THR A 46 -6.44 3.97 -13.17
CA THR A 46 -5.78 2.66 -13.14
C THR A 46 -5.60 2.25 -11.69
N ALA A 47 -6.16 1.09 -11.33
CA ALA A 47 -5.89 0.44 -10.05
C ALA A 47 -4.90 -0.71 -10.25
N GLU A 48 -3.84 -0.77 -9.45
CA GLU A 48 -2.91 -1.91 -9.38
C GLU A 48 -3.04 -2.61 -8.03
N ARG A 49 -3.31 -3.91 -8.06
CA ARG A 49 -3.40 -4.76 -6.85
C ARG A 49 -2.06 -5.44 -6.62
N ARG A 50 -1.38 -5.07 -5.54
CA ARG A 50 -0.08 -5.64 -5.17
C ARG A 50 -0.27 -6.72 -4.13
N ARG A 51 0.50 -7.81 -4.28
CA ARG A 51 0.63 -8.88 -3.29
C ARG A 51 2.11 -9.14 -3.04
N ARG A 52 2.53 -9.11 -1.78
CA ARG A 52 3.94 -9.33 -1.41
C ARG A 52 4.01 -10.33 -0.26
N SER A 53 5.01 -11.20 -0.30
CA SER A 53 5.32 -12.06 0.84
C SER A 53 5.90 -11.21 1.96
N LEU A 54 5.43 -11.42 3.19
CA LEU A 54 6.00 -10.83 4.39
C LEU A 54 7.12 -11.70 4.96
N GLN A 55 7.48 -12.81 4.30
CA GLN A 55 8.64 -13.66 4.61
C GLN A 55 8.72 -14.10 6.09
N THR A 56 7.58 -14.36 6.71
CA THR A 56 7.50 -14.81 8.11
C THR A 56 6.31 -15.76 8.28
N ASN A 57 6.41 -16.66 9.25
CA ASN A 57 5.32 -17.50 9.74
C ASN A 57 4.66 -16.94 11.02
N ASP A 58 5.34 -16.03 11.72
CA ASP A 58 4.85 -15.40 12.94
C ASP A 58 3.86 -14.26 12.63
N PRO A 59 2.60 -14.31 13.13
CA PRO A 59 1.61 -13.26 12.90
C PRO A 59 2.03 -11.91 13.47
N THR A 60 2.76 -11.86 14.58
CA THR A 60 3.17 -10.58 15.19
C THR A 60 4.18 -9.86 14.31
N THR A 61 5.21 -10.59 13.87
CA THR A 61 6.18 -10.11 12.89
C THR A 61 5.52 -9.72 11.57
N ALA A 62 4.49 -10.46 11.12
CA ALA A 62 3.75 -10.11 9.91
C ALA A 62 3.05 -8.75 10.02
N ARG A 63 2.43 -8.45 11.18
CA ARG A 63 1.81 -7.14 11.43
C ARG A 63 2.83 -6.00 11.39
N VAL A 64 3.97 -6.18 12.09
CA VAL A 64 5.05 -5.18 12.09
C VAL A 64 5.58 -4.92 10.68
N ARG A 65 5.80 -5.97 9.89
CA ARG A 65 6.28 -5.83 8.49
C ARG A 65 5.24 -5.18 7.58
N ARG A 66 3.95 -5.47 7.77
CA ARG A 66 2.86 -4.78 7.07
C ARG A 66 2.87 -3.29 7.39
N ASP A 67 2.93 -2.94 8.67
CA ASP A 67 2.87 -1.54 9.11
C ASP A 67 4.07 -0.75 8.61
N ALA A 68 5.27 -1.34 8.66
CA ALA A 68 6.47 -0.75 8.07
C ALA A 68 6.35 -0.53 6.55
N LEU A 69 5.79 -1.50 5.81
CA LEU A 69 5.56 -1.38 4.38
C LEU A 69 4.57 -0.24 4.05
N PHE A 70 3.47 -0.12 4.80
CA PHE A 70 2.51 0.96 4.56
C PHE A 70 3.10 2.33 4.87
N LEU A 71 3.92 2.45 5.93
CA LEU A 71 4.64 3.68 6.23
C LEU A 71 5.64 4.06 5.12
N GLU A 72 6.44 3.09 4.65
CA GLU A 72 7.38 3.31 3.53
C GLU A 72 6.64 3.81 2.28
N LEU A 73 5.55 3.13 1.90
CA LEU A 73 4.74 3.54 0.75
C LEU A 73 4.16 4.94 0.92
N SER A 74 3.65 5.31 2.10
CA SER A 74 3.13 6.67 2.33
C SER A 74 4.21 7.75 2.25
N LEU A 75 5.43 7.45 2.70
CA LEU A 75 6.55 8.40 2.60
C LEU A 75 7.03 8.58 1.16
N GLU A 76 7.02 7.50 0.36
CA GLU A 76 7.32 7.59 -1.07
C GLU A 76 6.34 8.52 -1.80
N GLU A 77 5.05 8.50 -1.44
CA GLU A 77 4.03 9.40 -2.01
C GLU A 77 4.34 10.87 -1.72
N GLU A 78 4.65 11.20 -0.46
CA GLU A 78 5.02 12.56 -0.05
C GLU A 78 6.27 13.05 -0.79
N SER A 79 7.28 12.18 -0.95
CA SER A 79 8.53 12.52 -1.64
C SER A 79 8.36 12.79 -3.14
N LYS A 80 7.42 12.10 -3.81
CA LYS A 80 7.12 12.33 -5.24
C LYS A 80 6.26 13.57 -5.45
N ALA A 81 5.50 13.99 -4.44
CA ALA A 81 4.64 15.16 -4.50
C ALA A 81 5.35 16.49 -4.19
N ALA A 82 6.52 16.45 -3.54
CA ALA A 82 7.35 17.62 -3.17
C ALA A 82 8.25 18.11 -4.31
#